data_AF-A0A7Y5NKT6-F1
#
_entry.id   AF-A0A7Y5NKT6-F1
#
_cell.length_a   1.000
_cell.length_b   1.000
_cell.length_c   1.000
_cell.angle_alpha   90.00
_cell.angle_beta   90.00
_cell.angle_gamma   90.00
#
_symmetry.space_group_name_H-M   'P 1'
#
loop_
_entity.id
_entity.type
_entity.pdbx_description
1 polymer ?
#
loop_
_entity_poly.entity_id
_entity_poly.type
_entity_poly.pdbx_seq_one_letter_code
_entity_poly.pdbx_strand_id
1 'polypeptide(L)'
;MATQKRPLRIQDASLRDAAGRLESFTTMVNRRVDEMRAAEDRAEKTLALFEAEVAAKLVESAVYEVSLRLLPHGVEFDPARQLSLRLGRFRRELASFEVSYGPLPRA
;
A
#
# COMPACT_ATOMS: atom_id res chain seq x y z
N MET A 1 31.65 21.00 -8.07
CA MET A 1 30.72 20.96 -9.21
C MET A 1 29.82 19.75 -9.02
N ALA A 2 28.51 19.96 -8.78
CA ALA A 2 27.59 18.84 -8.55
C ALA A 2 27.25 18.19 -9.90
N THR A 3 27.75 16.98 -10.13
CA THR A 3 27.40 16.16 -11.29
C THR A 3 25.91 15.86 -11.19
N GLN A 4 25.08 16.53 -12.00
CA GLN A 4 23.67 16.17 -12.15
C GLN A 4 23.62 14.71 -12.62
N LYS A 5 23.31 13.79 -11.70
CA LYS A 5 23.05 12.39 -12.04
C LYS A 5 21.87 12.38 -13.00
N ARG A 6 22.12 12.09 -14.28
CA ARG A 6 21.06 11.88 -15.27
C ARG A 6 20.09 10.83 -14.71
N PRO A 7 18.76 11.03 -14.84
CA PRO A 7 17.80 10.03 -14.42
C PRO A 7 18.07 8.72 -15.15
N LEU A 8 18.38 7.66 -14.40
CA LEU A 8 18.54 6.31 -14.93
C LEU A 8 17.19 5.85 -15.48
N ARG A 9 17.09 5.74 -16.80
CA ARG A 9 15.94 5.09 -17.44
C ARG A 9 16.12 3.57 -17.33
N ILE A 10 15.47 2.97 -16.35
CA ILE A 10 15.44 1.52 -16.18
C ILE A 10 14.43 0.93 -17.18
N GLN A 11 14.90 0.13 -18.13
CA GLN A 11 14.07 -0.59 -19.10
C GLN A 11 13.84 -2.04 -18.64
N ASP A 12 13.26 -2.21 -17.45
CA ASP A 12 12.96 -3.52 -16.87
C ASP A 12 11.44 -3.74 -16.89
N ALA A 13 10.98 -4.67 -17.73
CA ALA A 13 9.55 -5.00 -17.84
C ALA A 13 8.99 -5.56 -16.52
N SER A 14 9.76 -6.42 -15.86
CA SER A 14 9.34 -7.04 -14.61
C SER A 14 9.20 -6.02 -13.47
N LEU A 15 10.08 -5.01 -13.44
CA LEU A 15 9.98 -3.88 -12.52
C LEU A 15 8.75 -3.02 -12.80
N ARG A 16 8.46 -2.74 -14.08
CA ARG A 16 7.26 -2.00 -14.48
C ARG A 16 5.99 -2.74 -14.07
N ASP A 17 5.93 -4.05 -14.28
CA ASP A 17 4.78 -4.86 -13.89
C ASP A 17 4.61 -4.88 -12.36
N ALA A 18 5.71 -4.99 -11.61
CA ALA A 18 5.69 -4.94 -10.15
C ALA A 18 5.20 -3.58 -9.62
N ALA A 19 5.71 -2.49 -10.20
CA ALA A 19 5.25 -1.14 -9.87
C ALA A 19 3.76 -0.97 -10.21
N GLY A 20 3.31 -1.50 -11.36
CA GLY A 20 1.89 -1.47 -11.74
C GLY A 20 0.99 -2.22 -10.77
N ARG A 21 1.42 -3.40 -10.28
CA ARG A 21 0.71 -4.13 -9.21
C ARG A 21 0.67 -3.35 -7.91
N LEU A 22 1.79 -2.75 -7.51
CA LEU A 22 1.88 -1.93 -6.31
C LEU A 22 0.87 -0.76 -6.35
N GLU A 23 0.79 -0.04 -7.47
CA GLU A 23 -0.18 1.04 -7.66
C GLU A 23 -1.63 0.52 -7.65
N SER A 24 -1.88 -0.63 -8.27
CA SER A 24 -3.21 -1.24 -8.29
C SER A 24 -3.68 -1.64 -6.89
N PHE A 25 -2.81 -2.26 -6.08
CA PHE A 25 -3.13 -2.62 -4.69
C PHE A 25 -3.28 -1.38 -3.81
N THR A 26 -2.47 -0.34 -4.02
CA THR A 26 -2.61 0.94 -3.30
C THR A 26 -3.97 1.58 -3.59
N THR A 27 -4.39 1.57 -4.86
CA THR A 27 -5.70 2.06 -5.28
C THR A 27 -6.83 1.25 -4.63
N MET A 28 -6.68 -0.08 -4.58
CA MET A 28 -7.64 -0.96 -3.92
C MET A 28 -7.79 -0.65 -2.43
N VAL A 29 -6.68 -0.48 -1.69
CA VAL A 29 -6.71 -0.08 -0.27
C VAL A 29 -7.48 1.23 -0.11
N ASN A 30 -7.15 2.25 -0.89
CA ASN A 30 -7.81 3.55 -0.80
C ASN A 30 -9.30 3.46 -1.07
N ARG A 31 -9.69 2.71 -2.11
CA ARG A 31 -11.10 2.46 -2.44
C ARG A 31 -11.85 1.80 -1.29
N ARG A 32 -11.29 0.75 -0.67
CA ARG A 32 -11.93 0.06 0.46
C ARG A 32 -12.06 0.96 1.69
N VAL A 33 -11.08 1.84 1.91
CA VAL A 33 -11.16 2.87 2.94
C VAL A 33 -12.27 3.89 2.64
N ASP A 34 -12.43 4.30 1.37
CA ASP A 34 -13.53 5.18 0.96
C ASP A 34 -14.90 4.52 1.17
N GLU A 35 -15.03 3.25 0.79
CA GLU A 35 -16.23 2.45 0.99
C GLU A 35 -16.58 2.30 2.47
N MET A 36 -15.60 2.04 3.35
CA MET A 36 -15.84 2.02 4.80
C MET A 36 -16.37 3.36 5.30
N ARG A 37 -15.82 4.49 4.84
CA ARG A 37 -16.30 5.81 5.28
C ARG A 37 -17.71 6.13 4.79
N ALA A 38 -18.08 5.61 3.62
CA ALA A 38 -19.41 5.80 3.04
C ALA A 38 -20.47 4.86 3.64
N ALA A 39 -20.05 3.71 4.18
CA ALA A 39 -20.95 2.76 4.80
C ALA A 39 -21.66 3.35 6.03
N GLU A 40 -22.95 3.04 6.16
CA GLU A 40 -23.77 3.53 7.27
C GLU A 40 -23.77 2.53 8.44
N ASP A 41 -23.77 1.24 8.12
CA ASP A 41 -23.84 0.18 9.11
C ASP A 41 -22.45 -0.36 9.54
N ARG A 42 -22.41 -0.98 10.72
CA ARG A 42 -21.18 -1.53 11.28
C ARG A 42 -20.65 -2.72 10.47
N ALA A 43 -21.52 -3.55 9.93
CA ALA A 43 -21.13 -4.78 9.24
C ALA A 43 -20.40 -4.45 7.92
N GLU A 44 -20.95 -3.53 7.14
CA GLU A 44 -20.35 -2.99 5.92
C GLU A 44 -19.01 -2.30 6.21
N LYS A 45 -18.94 -1.47 7.27
CA LYS A 45 -17.67 -0.88 7.72
C LYS A 45 -16.62 -1.93 8.05
N THR A 46 -17.01 -2.98 8.77
CA THR A 46 -16.14 -4.09 9.16
C THR A 46 -15.64 -4.83 7.93
N LEU A 47 -16.54 -5.16 6.99
CA LEU A 47 -16.20 -5.87 5.75
C LEU A 47 -15.23 -5.04 4.90
N ALA A 48 -15.53 -3.76 4.67
CA ALA A 48 -14.67 -2.88 3.89
C ALA A 48 -13.28 -2.71 4.51
N LEU A 49 -13.18 -2.62 5.84
CA LEU A 49 -11.87 -2.59 6.52
C LEU A 49 -11.12 -3.91 6.47
N PHE A 50 -11.83 -5.04 6.54
CA PHE A 50 -11.22 -6.35 6.37
C PHE A 50 -10.64 -6.51 4.95
N GLU A 51 -11.39 -6.11 3.92
CA GLU A 51 -10.91 -6.08 2.54
C GLU A 51 -9.73 -5.11 2.37
N ALA A 52 -9.75 -3.95 3.04
CA ALA A 52 -8.63 -3.02 3.07
C ALA A 52 -7.38 -3.63 3.74
N GLU A 53 -7.54 -4.41 4.80
CA GLU A 53 -6.43 -5.10 5.48
C GLU A 53 -5.79 -6.17 4.57
N VAL A 54 -6.60 -6.94 3.85
CA VAL A 54 -6.12 -7.88 2.83
C VAL A 54 -5.35 -7.15 1.73
N ALA A 55 -5.91 -6.06 1.20
CA ALA A 55 -5.25 -5.25 0.18
C ALA A 55 -3.95 -4.60 0.70
N ALA A 56 -3.90 -4.21 1.98
CA ALA A 56 -2.70 -3.65 2.61
C ALA A 56 -1.56 -4.68 2.67
N LYS A 57 -1.86 -5.96 2.96
CA LYS A 57 -0.87 -7.05 2.90
C LYS A 57 -0.33 -7.27 1.48
N LEU A 58 -1.17 -7.09 0.46
CA LEU A 58 -0.73 -7.13 -0.93
C LEU A 58 0.19 -5.96 -1.28
N VAL A 59 -0.08 -4.75 -0.76
CA VAL A 59 0.84 -3.61 -0.87
C VAL A 59 2.18 -3.91 -0.20
N GLU A 60 2.17 -4.49 1.01
CA GLU A 60 3.41 -4.88 1.72
C GLU A 60 4.27 -5.84 0.89
N SER A 61 3.64 -6.88 0.35
CA SER A 61 4.29 -7.83 -0.55
C SER A 61 4.83 -7.14 -1.81
N ALA A 62 4.04 -6.30 -2.47
CA ALA A 62 4.42 -5.63 -3.70
C ALA A 62 5.55 -4.59 -3.51
N VAL A 63 5.58 -3.87 -2.39
CA VAL A 63 6.69 -2.96 -2.05
C VAL A 63 8.00 -3.76 -1.92
N TYR A 64 7.97 -4.90 -1.24
CA TYR A 64 9.14 -5.77 -1.12
C TYR A 64 9.58 -6.30 -2.50
N GLU A 65 8.61 -6.70 -3.33
CA GLU A 65 8.85 -7.15 -4.71
C GLU A 65 9.56 -6.08 -5.57
N VAL A 66 9.11 -4.83 -5.47
CA VAL A 66 9.73 -3.69 -6.16
C VAL A 66 11.13 -3.43 -5.62
N SER A 67 11.30 -3.48 -4.29
CA SER A 67 12.60 -3.31 -3.65
C SER A 67 13.63 -4.31 -4.18
N LEU A 68 13.26 -5.60 -4.25
CA LEU A 68 14.14 -6.64 -4.76
C LEU A 68 14.51 -6.43 -6.23
N ARG A 69 13.54 -6.00 -7.06
CA ARG A 69 13.79 -5.72 -8.48
C ARG A 69 14.65 -4.49 -8.73
N LEU A 70 14.71 -3.55 -7.79
CA LEU A 70 15.56 -2.36 -7.90
C LEU A 70 17.02 -2.63 -7.50
N LEU A 71 17.30 -3.71 -6.76
CA LEU A 71 18.67 -4.06 -6.33
C LEU A 71 19.68 -4.17 -7.49
N PRO A 72 19.39 -4.86 -8.61
CA PRO A 72 20.33 -4.97 -9.72
C PRO A 72 20.62 -3.64 -10.43
N HIS A 73 19.70 -2.67 -10.28
CA HIS A 73 19.81 -1.34 -10.90
C HIS A 73 20.54 -0.33 -10.01
N GLY A 74 20.98 -0.73 -8.81
CA GLY A 74 21.67 0.15 -7.85
C GLY A 74 20.82 1.35 -7.41
N VAL A 75 19.49 1.22 -7.48
CA VAL A 75 18.56 2.27 -7.07
C VAL A 75 18.22 2.10 -5.60
N GLU A 76 18.45 3.17 -4.85
CA GLU A 76 18.01 3.25 -3.46
C GLU A 76 16.48 3.31 -3.42
N PHE A 77 15.89 2.33 -2.74
CA PHE A 77 14.46 2.23 -2.52
C PHE A 77 14.26 2.02 -1.02
N ASP A 78 13.40 2.82 -0.40
CA ASP A 78 13.07 2.76 1.02
C ASP A 78 11.68 2.13 1.20
N PRO A 79 11.58 0.83 1.49
CA PRO A 79 10.30 0.15 1.68
C PRO A 79 9.48 0.77 2.80
N ALA A 80 10.11 1.14 3.93
CA ALA A 80 9.42 1.63 5.10
C ALA A 80 8.72 2.98 4.81
N ARG A 81 9.39 3.86 4.07
CA ARG A 81 8.79 5.12 3.60
C ARG A 81 7.65 4.85 2.62
N GLN A 82 7.81 3.93 1.66
CA GLN A 82 6.76 3.64 0.69
C GLN A 82 5.50 3.05 1.35
N LEU A 83 5.67 2.15 2.32
CA LEU A 83 4.57 1.61 3.12
C LEU A 83 3.88 2.69 3.94
N SER A 84 4.64 3.59 4.56
CA SER A 84 4.08 4.69 5.35
C SER A 84 3.21 5.62 4.49
N LEU A 85 3.67 5.93 3.27
CA LEU A 85 2.91 6.75 2.33
C LEU A 85 1.62 6.07 1.85
N ARG A 86 1.69 4.78 1.52
CA ARG A 86 0.56 4.05 0.90
C ARG A 86 -0.47 3.56 1.90
N LEU A 87 -0.02 3.14 3.08
CA LEU A 87 -0.86 2.53 4.11
C LEU A 87 -1.19 3.48 5.25
N GLY A 88 -0.59 4.67 5.30
CA GLY A 88 -0.80 5.63 6.38
C GLY A 88 -2.27 6.03 6.57
N ARG A 89 -3.02 6.18 5.47
CA ARG A 89 -4.46 6.43 5.53
C ARG A 89 -5.20 5.25 6.15
N PHE A 90 -5.02 4.05 5.59
CA PHE A 90 -5.64 2.82 6.10
C PHE A 90 -5.37 2.60 7.59
N ARG A 91 -4.11 2.74 8.05
CA ARG A 91 -3.72 2.56 9.45
C ARG A 91 -4.45 3.51 10.40
N ARG A 92 -4.65 4.77 10.00
CA ARG A 92 -5.42 5.74 10.80
C ARG A 92 -6.89 5.36 10.90
N GLU A 93 -7.48 4.95 9.79
CA GLU A 93 -8.89 4.57 9.75
C GLU A 93 -9.16 3.29 10.52
N LEU A 94 -8.26 2.30 10.41
CA LEU A 94 -8.29 1.10 11.22
C LEU A 94 -8.27 1.44 12.71
N ALA A 95 -7.30 2.26 13.15
CA ALA A 95 -7.22 2.66 14.55
C ALA A 95 -8.48 3.38 15.03
N SER A 96 -9.03 4.30 14.21
CA SER A 96 -10.28 5.01 14.54
C SER A 96 -11.47 4.06 14.66
N PHE A 97 -11.55 3.06 13.78
CA PHE A 97 -12.58 2.04 13.82
C PHE A 97 -12.45 1.17 15.06
N GLU A 98 -11.24 0.69 15.37
CA GLU A 98 -10.99 -0.18 16.52
C GLU A 98 -11.27 0.50 17.86
N VAL A 99 -11.05 1.82 17.95
CA VAL A 99 -11.46 2.63 19.10
C VAL A 99 -12.97 2.67 19.28
N SER A 100 -13.73 2.66 18.18
CA SER A 100 -15.19 2.84 18.21
C SER A 100 -15.94 1.51 18.35
N TYR A 101 -15.43 0.45 17.73
CA TYR A 101 -16.14 -0.83 17.55
C TYR A 101 -15.38 -2.04 18.11
N GLY A 102 -14.18 -1.84 18.65
CA GLY A 102 -13.28 -2.91 19.05
C GLY A 102 -12.44 -3.46 17.89
N PRO A 103 -11.49 -4.36 18.19
CA PRO A 103 -10.57 -4.91 17.20
C PRO A 103 -11.30 -5.60 16.06
N LEU A 104 -10.74 -5.50 14.84
CA LEU A 104 -11.23 -6.32 13.72
C LEU A 104 -11.13 -7.82 14.10
N PRO A 105 -12.17 -8.62 13.81
CA PRO A 105 -12.11 -10.06 14.03
C PRO A 105 -11.09 -10.67 13.06
N ARG A 106 -9.90 -10.98 13.57
CA ARG A 106 -8.85 -11.72 12.86
C ARG A 106 -8.98 -13.20 13.21
N ALA A 107 -8.95 -14.06 12.19
CA ALA A 107 -8.91 -15.51 12.36
C ALA A 107 -7.55 -15.99 12.86
#